data_AF-U2AEU9-F1
#
_entry.id   AF-U2AEU9-F1
#
_cell.length_a   1.000
_cell.length_b   1.000
_cell.length_c   1.000
_cell.angle_alpha   90.00
_cell.angle_beta   90.00
_cell.angle_gamma   90.00
#
_symmetry.space_group_name_H-M   'P 1'
#
loop_
_entity.id
_entity.type
_entity.pdbx_description
1 polymer ?
#
loop_
_entity_poly.entity_id
_entity_poly.type
_entity_poly.pdbx_seq_one_letter_code
_entity_poly.pdbx_strand_id
1 'polypeptide(L)' 'MNKVKKRHKVTGKLSEAIAEEILSNNKLSLQIALEMDKTQIAVQNSARRRSDTLLNVRLMPLYESYGYSTEDVKVE' A
#
# COMPACT_ATOMS: atom_id res chain seq x y z
N MET A 1 -6.79 -29.72 9.55
CA MET A 1 -6.12 -29.00 8.44
C MET A 1 -5.93 -27.56 8.87
N ASN A 2 -4.77 -27.21 9.45
CA ASN A 2 -4.49 -25.84 9.90
C ASN A 2 -4.34 -24.96 8.66
N LYS A 3 -5.38 -24.18 8.34
CA LYS A 3 -5.30 -23.12 7.33
C LYS A 3 -4.32 -22.08 7.85
N VAL A 4 -3.05 -22.22 7.49
CA VAL A 4 -2.05 -21.16 7.65
C VAL A 4 -2.58 -19.98 6.84
N LYS A 5 -3.20 -19.01 7.51
CA LYS A 5 -3.59 -17.73 6.90
C LYS A 5 -2.29 -17.11 6.39
N LYS A 6 -1.99 -17.26 5.10
CA LYS A 6 -0.91 -16.50 4.44
C LYS A 6 -1.19 -15.04 4.78
N ARG A 7 -0.35 -14.44 5.63
CA ARG A 7 -0.51 -13.04 6.02
C ARG A 7 -0.21 -12.23 4.77
N HIS A 8 -1.26 -11.75 4.11
CA HIS A 8 -1.16 -10.88 2.93
C HIS A 8 -0.78 -9.43 3.29
N LYS A 9 -0.51 -9.15 4.57
CA LYS A 9 -0.20 -7.83 5.10
C LYS A 9 1.09 -7.88 5.88
N VAL A 10 1.98 -6.92 5.60
CA VAL A 10 3.15 -6.66 6.43
C VAL A 10 2.69 -5.85 7.64
N THR A 11 3.15 -6.22 8.84
CA THR A 11 2.89 -5.46 10.06
C THR A 11 3.77 -4.20 10.07
N GLY A 12 3.18 -3.05 10.42
CA GLY A 12 3.87 -1.76 10.48
C GLY A 12 2.96 -0.61 10.06
N LYS A 13 3.54 0.54 9.79
CA LYS A 13 2.84 1.69 9.19
C LYS A 13 3.38 1.97 7.79
N LEU A 14 2.51 2.45 6.92
CA LEU A 14 2.95 3.04 5.65
C LEU A 14 3.88 4.21 5.95
N SER A 15 5.00 4.32 5.24
CA SER A 15 5.87 5.47 5.38
C SER A 15 5.15 6.77 4.99
N GLU A 16 5.59 7.87 5.58
CA GLU A 16 5.00 9.19 5.30
C GLU A 16 5.24 9.60 3.84
N ALA A 17 6.44 9.35 3.31
CA ALA A 17 6.77 9.61 1.91
C ALA A 17 5.83 8.88 0.94
N ILE A 18 5.56 7.59 1.16
CA ILE A 18 4.62 6.84 0.29
C ILE A 18 3.18 7.29 0.52
N ALA A 19 2.80 7.64 1.74
CA ALA A 19 1.47 8.19 1.99
C ALA A 19 1.24 9.49 1.20
N GLU A 20 2.22 10.39 1.21
CA GLU A 20 2.19 11.63 0.44
C GLU A 20 2.16 11.37 -1.06
N GLU A 21 2.99 10.46 -1.56
CA GLU A 21 2.99 10.07 -2.98
C GLU A 21 1.62 9.54 -3.41
N ILE A 22 0.98 8.67 -2.62
CA ILE A 22 -0.37 8.15 -2.94
C ILE A 22 -1.42 9.27 -2.96
N LEU A 23 -1.25 10.32 -2.14
CA LEU A 23 -2.18 11.44 -2.06
C LEU A 23 -1.96 12.47 -3.18
N SER A 24 -0.72 12.67 -3.63
CA SER A 24 -0.35 13.64 -4.66
C SER A 24 -0.35 13.05 -6.07
N ASN A 25 -0.11 11.74 -6.22
CA ASN A 25 -0.02 11.04 -7.50
C ASN A 25 -1.33 10.30 -7.83
N ASN A 26 -2.19 10.95 -8.63
CA ASN A 26 -3.48 10.40 -9.03
C ASN A 26 -3.37 9.04 -9.73
N LYS A 27 -2.33 8.83 -10.56
CA LYS A 27 -2.13 7.60 -11.31
C LYS A 27 -1.81 6.43 -10.38
N LEU A 28 -0.87 6.62 -9.46
CA LEU A 28 -0.52 5.61 -8.47
C LEU A 28 -1.74 5.23 -7.62
N SER A 29 -2.47 6.25 -7.13
CA SER A 29 -3.67 6.07 -6.32
C SER A 29 -4.75 5.22 -7.03
N LEU A 30 -4.98 5.46 -8.32
CA LEU A 30 -5.91 4.68 -9.14
C LEU A 30 -5.43 3.24 -9.39
N GLN A 31 -4.13 3.04 -9.64
CA GLN A 31 -3.58 1.70 -9.85
C GLN A 31 -3.66 0.84 -8.57
N ILE A 32 -3.37 1.43 -7.40
CA ILE A 32 -3.58 0.75 -6.11
C ILE A 32 -5.05 0.39 -5.91
N ALA A 33 -5.96 1.30 -6.27
CA ALA A 33 -7.40 1.08 -6.15
C ALA A 33 -7.86 -0.12 -6.99
N LEU A 34 -7.36 -0.23 -8.23
CA LEU A 34 -7.63 -1.36 -9.12
C LEU A 34 -7.05 -2.67 -8.57
N GLU A 35 -5.77 -2.68 -8.17
CA GLU A 35 -5.10 -3.90 -7.64
C GLU A 35 -5.77 -4.43 -6.37
N MET A 36 -6.31 -3.52 -5.55
CA MET A 36 -6.93 -3.85 -4.26
C MET A 36 -8.44 -4.07 -4.33
N ASP A 37 -9.06 -3.92 -5.51
CA ASP A 37 -10.52 -3.90 -5.71
C ASP A 37 -11.22 -2.95 -4.72
N LYS A 38 -10.76 -1.69 -4.70
CA LYS A 38 -11.22 -0.62 -3.81
C LYS A 38 -11.52 0.64 -4.60
N THR A 39 -12.30 1.55 -4.00
CA THR A 39 -12.41 2.91 -4.52
C THR A 39 -11.14 3.69 -4.25
N GLN A 40 -10.79 4.61 -5.15
CA GLN A 40 -9.64 5.51 -4.97
C GLN A 40 -9.74 6.31 -3.66
N ILE A 41 -10.95 6.75 -3.30
CA ILE A 41 -11.20 7.47 -2.03
C ILE A 41 -10.83 6.60 -0.82
N ALA A 42 -11.13 5.30 -0.85
CA ALA A 42 -10.74 4.39 0.23
C ALA A 42 -9.22 4.22 0.33
N VAL A 43 -8.51 4.21 -0.81
CA VAL A 43 -7.04 4.19 -0.86
C VAL A 43 -6.47 5.47 -0.25
N GLN A 44 -6.94 6.65 -0.68
CA GLN A 44 -6.50 7.94 -0.14
C GLN A 44 -6.76 8.05 1.37
N ASN A 45 -7.93 7.59 1.84
CA ASN A 45 -8.23 7.56 3.28
C ASN A 45 -7.31 6.60 4.05
N SER A 46 -6.90 5.50 3.43
CA SER A 46 -5.92 4.57 4.01
C SER A 46 -4.53 5.21 4.07
N ALA A 47 -4.14 5.98 3.05
CA ALA A 47 -2.87 6.71 3.00
C ALA A 47 -2.79 7.80 4.07
N ARG A 48 -3.85 8.61 4.24
CA ARG A 48 -3.95 9.61 5.32
C ARG A 48 -3.74 9.03 6.72
N ARG A 49 -4.17 7.78 6.93
CA ARG A 49 -4.03 7.05 8.19
C ARG A 49 -2.75 6.21 8.25
N ARG A 50 -1.95 6.20 7.18
CA ARG A 50 -0.76 5.37 7.00
C ARG A 50 -1.03 3.87 7.28
N SER A 51 -2.17 3.38 6.80
CA SER A 51 -2.66 2.04 7.12
C SER A 51 -1.78 0.93 6.53
N ASP A 52 -1.56 -0.10 7.34
CA ASP A 52 -1.01 -1.41 6.96
C ASP A 52 -1.73 -2.10 5.79
N THR A 53 -2.94 -1.68 5.44
CA THR A 53 -3.67 -2.18 4.27
C THR A 53 -2.97 -1.84 2.97
N LEU A 54 -2.21 -0.74 2.94
CA LEU A 54 -1.37 -0.34 1.81
C LEU A 54 0.00 -1.03 1.84
N LEU A 55 0.34 -1.77 2.91
CA LEU A 55 1.48 -2.67 2.98
C LEU A 55 1.13 -4.08 2.50
N ASN A 56 0.15 -4.21 1.60
CA ASN A 56 -0.22 -5.50 1.03
C ASN A 56 0.87 -5.98 0.09
N VAL A 57 1.30 -7.24 0.21
CA VAL A 57 2.35 -7.83 -0.62
C VAL A 57 2.02 -7.72 -2.12
N ARG A 58 0.74 -7.72 -2.50
CA ARG A 58 0.31 -7.52 -3.90
C ARG A 58 0.66 -6.15 -4.47
N LEU A 59 0.84 -5.14 -3.62
CA LEU A 59 1.21 -3.80 -4.02
C LEU A 59 2.72 -3.62 -4.20
N MET A 60 3.56 -4.56 -3.73
CA MET A 60 5.02 -4.41 -3.80
C MET A 60 5.54 -4.27 -5.24
N PRO A 61 5.12 -5.09 -6.22
CA PRO A 61 5.54 -4.90 -7.62
C PRO A 61 5.12 -3.54 -8.19
N LEU A 62 3.98 -3.00 -7.73
CA LEU A 62 3.53 -1.67 -8.14
C LEU A 62 4.45 -0.59 -7.54
N TYR A 63 4.78 -0.66 -6.25
CA TYR A 63 5.73 0.27 -5.63
C TYR A 63 7.13 0.22 -6.27
N GLU A 64 7.64 -0.98 -6.55
CA GLU A 64 8.91 -1.17 -7.26
C GLU A 64 8.89 -0.54 -8.65
N SER A 65 7.77 -0.61 -9.38
CA SER A 65 7.62 0.05 -10.69
C SER A 65 7.66 1.59 -10.62
N TYR A 66 7.45 2.16 -9.43
CA TYR A 66 7.60 3.59 -9.13
C TYR A 66 8.97 3.93 -8.51
N GLY A 67 9.86 2.95 -8.38
CA GLY A 67 11.21 3.13 -7.85
C GLY A 67 11.34 3.00 -6.34
N TYR A 68 10.32 2.49 -5.64
CA TYR A 68 10.34 2.30 -4.19
C TYR A 68 10.68 0.86 -3.81
N SER A 69 11.60 0.70 -2.85
CA SER A 69 11.88 -0.58 -2.21
C SER A 69 10.86 -0.91 -1.12
N THR A 70 10.88 -2.13 -0.59
CA THR A 70 9.98 -2.53 0.52
C THR A 70 10.28 -1.72 1.78
N GLU A 71 11.54 -1.36 1.97
CA GLU A 71 12.09 -0.57 3.06
C GLU A 71 11.62 0.89 2.98
N ASP A 72 11.44 1.43 1.78
CA ASP A 72 10.88 2.77 1.58
C ASP A 72 9.39 2.83 1.92
N VAL A 73 8.67 1.72 1.73
CA VAL A 73 7.21 1.64 1.87
C VAL A 73 6.76 1.49 3.32
N LYS A 74 7.58 0.85 4.16
CA LYS A 74 7.23 0.52 5.55
C LYS A 74 8.09 1.31 6.54
N VAL A 75 7.46 1.73 7.64
CA VAL A 75 8.14 2.12 8.88
C VAL A 75 7.68 1.20 10.02
N GLU A 76 8.59 0.89 10.96
CA GLU A 76 8.27 0.11 12.17
C GLU A 76 7.35 0.86 13.15
#